data_AF-A0A431L250-F1
#
_entry.id   AF-A0A431L250-F1
#
_cell.length_a   1.000
_cell.length_b   1.000
_cell.length_c   1.000
_cell.angle_alpha   90.00
_cell.angle_beta   90.00
_cell.angle_gamma   90.00
#
_symmetry.space_group_name_H-M   'P 1'
#
loop_
_entity.id
_entity.type
_entity.pdbx_description
1 polymer ?
#
loop_
_entity_poly.entity_id
_entity_poly.type
_entity_poly.pdbx_seq_one_letter_code
_entity_poly.pdbx_strand_id
1 'polypeptide(L)'
;MNRRDTRTNRGSTLGLVAMCALLVILALVAGFQLMIYFGSSQELKNSVDAGSLNVAMRATEIRIPAPPVTGYDDVADCNGRIGISNINRVWGKAYLINANAEEMNNSGYSTSASADSAKSAYTLATKLNDQLYNALTSGASADVHFNQLAANKPAKLLKSGGDVSSNHDIDWSTACMYPGEESNISFDPASLPPGAHPNQINMNNKTYLQGYNAMDANGNKFVFTTFHSNEAPHLITVGTFERAKNSTIGSATNPIPNAFKTAGQINGKLALNAAAAAVANPMLTYQLQLPRAYVEVVITNQATGKVQGVPLQPVWYSPSTGKKLMIPKSIQLKPPAQGKLTAYGILGEEYTDLTLWGAIHAIKGDKTTVLSKLLQRVREMRPGFTDSQFRKLLQKIPMPSDAAKLYAFIWCNDGCNAAGNLPDLQYGMTWEDDSGDMHSLNMPSFIPMTGAESMADGSSKEVGTEQDEPNGHNTAFSTILGPYPTDIHGAGEWGVVSWQPGTGFNSNLGVVTINRTTNLTFTGLNPNK
;
A
#
# COMPACT_ATOMS: atom_id res chain seq x y z
N MET A 1 -102.55 67.23 -7.42
CA MET A 1 -101.20 67.13 -6.83
C MET A 1 -101.01 65.69 -6.33
N ASN A 2 -100.15 64.90 -6.97
CA ASN A 2 -99.62 63.67 -6.37
C ASN A 2 -98.24 63.42 -6.97
N ARG A 3 -97.22 63.69 -6.15
CA ARG A 3 -95.79 63.55 -6.48
C ARG A 3 -95.43 62.08 -6.27
N ARG A 4 -94.92 61.41 -7.30
CA ARG A 4 -94.36 60.05 -7.19
C ARG A 4 -92.98 60.14 -6.55
N ASP A 5 -92.80 59.41 -5.45
CA ASP A 5 -91.50 59.15 -4.85
C ASP A 5 -90.71 58.15 -5.70
N THR A 6 -89.60 58.61 -6.28
CA THR A 6 -88.53 57.77 -6.83
C THR A 6 -87.35 57.82 -5.87
N ARG A 7 -87.23 56.80 -5.00
CA ARG A 7 -86.00 56.60 -4.21
C ARG A 7 -85.80 55.14 -3.78
N THR A 8 -85.37 54.32 -4.72
CA THR A 8 -84.66 53.06 -4.46
C THR A 8 -83.53 52.93 -5.50
N ASN A 9 -82.41 52.31 -5.12
CA ASN A 9 -81.24 51.89 -5.94
C ASN A 9 -79.84 52.47 -5.58
N ARG A 10 -79.65 53.14 -4.44
CA ARG A 10 -78.27 53.48 -3.95
C ARG A 10 -77.65 52.41 -3.03
N GLY A 11 -78.40 51.41 -2.59
CA GLY A 11 -77.92 50.35 -1.70
C GLY A 11 -77.29 49.14 -2.41
N SER A 12 -77.76 48.78 -3.61
CA SER A 12 -77.28 47.58 -4.32
C SER A 12 -75.90 47.78 -4.98
N THR A 13 -75.60 48.99 -5.44
CA THR A 13 -74.29 49.36 -6.02
C THR A 13 -73.18 49.38 -4.99
N LEU A 14 -73.47 49.77 -3.74
CA LEU A 14 -72.48 49.81 -2.64
C LEU A 14 -72.09 48.38 -2.19
N GLY A 15 -73.06 47.46 -2.18
CA GLY A 15 -72.81 46.04 -1.89
C GLY A 15 -71.96 45.35 -2.96
N LEU A 16 -72.19 45.66 -4.24
CA LEU A 16 -71.39 45.11 -5.35
C LEU A 16 -69.94 45.59 -5.29
N VAL A 17 -69.71 46.89 -5.06
CA VAL A 17 -68.36 47.47 -4.93
C VAL A 17 -67.63 46.89 -3.73
N ALA A 18 -68.30 46.70 -2.59
CA ALA A 18 -67.72 46.07 -1.41
C ALA A 18 -67.33 44.60 -1.67
N MET A 19 -68.17 43.83 -2.36
CA MET A 19 -67.86 42.45 -2.76
C MET A 19 -66.68 42.37 -3.74
N CYS A 20 -66.64 43.24 -4.75
CA CYS A 20 -65.50 43.32 -5.67
C CYS A 20 -64.21 43.73 -4.95
N ALA A 21 -64.27 44.70 -4.04
CA ALA A 21 -63.12 45.09 -3.22
C ALA A 21 -62.64 43.92 -2.33
N LEU A 22 -63.58 43.18 -1.71
CA LEU A 22 -63.25 42.00 -0.91
C LEU A 22 -62.59 40.90 -1.76
N LEU A 23 -63.11 40.63 -2.97
CA LEU A 23 -62.53 39.66 -3.90
C LEU A 23 -61.12 40.07 -4.35
N VAL A 24 -60.90 41.37 -4.61
CA VAL A 24 -59.56 41.88 -4.95
C VAL A 24 -58.61 41.74 -3.76
N ILE A 25 -59.06 42.05 -2.54
CA ILE A 25 -58.26 41.87 -1.32
C ILE A 25 -57.92 40.39 -1.12
N LEU A 26 -58.89 39.48 -1.29
CA LEU A 26 -58.66 38.03 -1.22
C LEU A 26 -57.66 37.55 -2.28
N ALA A 27 -57.78 38.03 -3.52
CA ALA A 27 -56.86 37.70 -4.60
C ALA A 27 -55.44 38.22 -4.32
N LEU A 28 -55.30 39.43 -3.77
CA LEU A 28 -54.02 40.00 -3.36
C LEU A 28 -53.38 39.21 -2.20
N VAL A 29 -54.17 38.84 -1.19
CA VAL A 29 -53.72 38.01 -0.07
C VAL A 29 -53.30 36.62 -0.57
N ALA A 30 -54.08 35.99 -1.45
CA ALA A 30 -53.75 34.70 -2.03
C ALA A 30 -52.47 34.76 -2.88
N GLY A 31 -52.34 35.79 -3.74
CA GLY A 31 -51.14 36.01 -4.54
C GLY A 31 -49.91 36.27 -3.68
N PHE A 32 -50.04 37.04 -2.61
CA PHE A 32 -48.95 37.28 -1.66
C PHE A 32 -48.52 36.01 -0.92
N GLN A 33 -49.47 35.18 -0.46
CA GLN A 33 -49.17 33.88 0.14
C GLN A 33 -48.45 32.94 -0.84
N LEU A 34 -48.86 32.95 -2.11
CA LEU A 34 -48.22 32.15 -3.17
C LEU A 34 -46.79 32.62 -3.46
N MET A 35 -46.54 33.94 -3.47
CA MET A 35 -45.20 34.51 -3.60
C MET A 35 -44.30 34.14 -2.42
N ILE A 36 -44.82 34.19 -1.18
CA ILE A 36 -44.08 33.72 0.00
C ILE A 36 -43.77 32.23 -0.13
N TYR A 37 -44.72 31.42 -0.58
CA TYR A 37 -44.53 29.97 -0.76
C TYR A 37 -43.40 29.66 -1.74
N PHE A 38 -43.41 30.26 -2.93
CA PHE A 38 -42.37 30.01 -3.93
C PHE A 38 -41.01 30.57 -3.52
N GLY A 39 -40.98 31.78 -2.93
CA GLY A 39 -39.73 32.36 -2.42
C GLY A 39 -39.12 31.50 -1.31
N SER A 40 -39.94 31.04 -0.36
CA SER A 40 -39.49 30.20 0.76
C SER A 40 -39.03 28.81 0.28
N SER A 41 -39.68 28.25 -0.74
CA SER A 41 -39.28 26.99 -1.36
C SER A 41 -37.90 27.10 -2.02
N GLN A 42 -37.61 28.21 -2.70
CA GLN A 42 -36.32 28.44 -3.33
C GLN A 42 -35.21 28.71 -2.29
N GLU A 43 -35.51 29.44 -1.22
CA GLU A 43 -34.61 29.60 -0.08
C GLU A 43 -34.29 28.26 0.59
N LEU A 44 -35.31 27.44 0.87
CA LEU A 44 -35.14 26.10 1.41
C LEU A 44 -34.24 25.24 0.52
N LYS A 45 -34.50 25.22 -0.79
CA LYS A 45 -33.70 24.42 -1.72
C LYS A 45 -32.23 24.83 -1.70
N ASN A 46 -31.94 26.14 -1.74
CA ASN A 46 -30.57 26.65 -1.66
C ASN A 46 -29.87 26.28 -0.34
N SER A 47 -30.61 26.24 0.77
CA SER A 47 -30.08 25.85 2.07
C SER A 47 -29.80 24.35 2.15
N VAL A 48 -30.70 23.51 1.62
CA VAL A 48 -30.52 22.06 1.55
C VAL A 48 -29.38 21.68 0.60
N ASP A 49 -29.27 22.35 -0.55
CA ASP A 49 -28.15 22.18 -1.49
C ASP A 49 -26.82 22.50 -0.80
N ALA A 50 -26.74 23.66 -0.12
CA ALA A 50 -25.52 24.05 0.59
C ALA A 50 -25.19 23.13 1.77
N GLY A 51 -26.20 22.66 2.51
CA GLY A 51 -26.03 21.71 3.60
C GLY A 51 -25.54 20.34 3.10
N SER A 52 -26.14 19.82 2.03
CA SER A 52 -25.76 18.53 1.43
C SER A 52 -24.33 18.57 0.86
N LEU A 53 -23.96 19.68 0.21
CA LEU A 53 -22.59 19.89 -0.23
C LEU A 53 -21.60 19.95 0.95
N ASN A 54 -21.96 20.60 2.05
CA ASN A 54 -21.12 20.64 3.25
C ASN A 54 -20.92 19.25 3.85
N VAL A 55 -21.96 18.42 3.88
CA VAL A 55 -21.85 17.01 4.31
C VAL A 55 -20.85 16.26 3.44
N ALA A 56 -20.94 16.36 2.11
CA ALA A 56 -20.00 15.71 1.20
C ALA A 56 -18.55 16.21 1.37
N MET A 57 -18.35 17.52 1.56
CA MET A 57 -17.01 18.07 1.84
C MET A 57 -16.45 17.54 3.17
N ARG A 58 -17.27 17.56 4.23
CA ARG A 58 -16.89 17.18 5.59
C ARG A 58 -16.81 15.67 5.80
N ALA A 59 -17.39 14.85 4.93
CA ALA A 59 -17.23 13.39 4.96
C ALA A 59 -15.75 12.96 4.88
N THR A 60 -14.88 13.79 4.27
CA THR A 60 -13.42 13.58 4.24
C THR A 60 -12.72 13.79 5.59
N GLU A 61 -13.39 14.44 6.55
CA GLU A 61 -12.93 14.66 7.92
C GLU A 61 -13.29 13.50 8.85
N ILE A 62 -14.25 12.65 8.45
CA ILE A 62 -14.60 11.43 9.18
C ILE A 62 -13.46 10.43 9.00
N ARG A 63 -12.85 10.04 10.13
CA ARG A 63 -11.68 9.16 10.15
C ARG A 63 -11.76 8.19 11.31
N ILE A 64 -11.26 6.98 11.07
CA ILE A 64 -11.09 5.91 12.05
C ILE A 64 -9.60 5.74 12.38
N PRO A 65 -9.24 5.29 13.60
CA PRO A 65 -7.85 4.99 13.91
C PRO A 65 -7.35 3.80 13.08
N ALA A 66 -6.16 3.92 12.50
CA ALA A 66 -5.45 2.76 11.96
C ALA A 66 -4.97 1.89 13.14
N PRO A 67 -4.98 0.55 13.02
CA PRO A 67 -4.50 -0.29 14.10
C PRO A 67 -2.98 -0.11 14.18
N PRO A 68 -2.43 0.17 15.38
CA PRO A 68 -0.99 0.22 15.55
C PRO A 68 -0.42 -1.18 15.28
N VAL A 69 0.73 -1.25 14.60
CA VAL A 69 1.52 -2.47 14.39
C VAL A 69 0.97 -3.47 13.33
N THR A 70 -0.31 -3.44 12.93
CA THR A 70 -0.87 -4.43 11.99
C THR A 70 -0.74 -4.06 10.50
N GLY A 71 0.27 -3.27 10.13
CA GLY A 71 0.66 -3.08 8.73
C GLY A 71 -0.21 -2.16 7.86
N TYR A 72 -0.99 -1.23 8.41
CA TYR A 72 -1.73 -0.22 7.61
C TYR A 72 -1.52 1.23 8.05
N ASP A 73 -0.65 1.45 9.03
CA ASP A 73 -0.28 2.79 9.48
C ASP A 73 0.58 3.55 8.45
N ASP A 74 1.23 2.84 7.53
CA ASP A 74 1.96 3.40 6.40
C ASP A 74 1.09 3.95 5.26
N VAL A 75 -0.18 3.54 5.24
CA VAL A 75 -1.20 4.06 4.32
C VAL A 75 -2.22 4.96 5.01
N ALA A 76 -2.08 5.14 6.34
CA ALA A 76 -2.83 6.10 7.12
C ALA A 76 -2.35 7.55 6.83
N ASP A 77 -3.10 8.53 7.35
CA ASP A 77 -2.72 9.93 7.33
C ASP A 77 -1.62 10.25 8.37
N CYS A 78 -1.21 11.50 8.43
CA CYS A 78 -0.20 11.99 9.38
C CYS A 78 -0.54 11.76 10.86
N ASN A 79 -1.82 11.55 11.18
CA ASN A 79 -2.32 11.31 12.53
C ASN A 79 -2.59 9.81 12.78
N GLY A 80 -2.15 8.92 11.89
CA GLY A 80 -2.40 7.49 11.98
C GLY A 80 -3.89 7.13 11.81
N ARG A 81 -4.63 7.91 11.02
CA ARG A 81 -6.06 7.69 10.77
C ARG A 81 -6.37 7.38 9.30
N ILE A 82 -7.47 6.67 9.11
CA ILE A 82 -7.98 6.25 7.80
C ILE A 82 -9.36 6.89 7.59
N GLY A 83 -9.56 7.49 6.42
CA GLY A 83 -10.83 8.05 5.98
C GLY A 83 -11.02 7.86 4.48
N ILE A 84 -12.03 8.53 3.93
CA ILE A 84 -12.33 8.53 2.48
C ILE A 84 -11.09 8.90 1.65
N SER A 85 -10.24 9.79 2.17
CA SER A 85 -9.04 10.29 1.50
C SER A 85 -7.96 9.24 1.23
N ASN A 86 -7.89 8.16 2.01
CA ASN A 86 -6.81 7.16 1.92
C ASN A 86 -7.29 5.72 1.99
N ILE A 87 -8.60 5.46 2.05
CA ILE A 87 -9.13 4.09 2.07
C ILE A 87 -8.71 3.25 0.86
N ASN A 88 -8.62 3.85 -0.33
CA ASN A 88 -8.14 3.12 -1.50
C ASN A 88 -6.66 2.71 -1.40
N ARG A 89 -5.85 3.38 -0.57
CA ARG A 89 -4.48 2.94 -0.27
C ARG A 89 -4.48 1.67 0.59
N VAL A 90 -5.43 1.55 1.52
CA VAL A 90 -5.65 0.33 2.33
C VAL A 90 -6.00 -0.82 1.41
N TRP A 91 -7.01 -0.64 0.54
CA TRP A 91 -7.38 -1.65 -0.44
C TRP A 91 -6.24 -1.96 -1.43
N GLY A 92 -5.47 -0.95 -1.85
CA GLY A 92 -4.35 -1.11 -2.78
C GLY A 92 -3.21 -1.93 -2.18
N LYS A 93 -2.86 -1.67 -0.91
CA LYS A 93 -1.89 -2.49 -0.17
C LYS A 93 -2.38 -3.92 0.01
N ALA A 94 -3.64 -4.11 0.40
CA ALA A 94 -4.23 -5.44 0.55
C ALA A 94 -4.23 -6.22 -0.78
N TYR A 95 -4.53 -5.52 -1.88
CA TYR A 95 -4.51 -6.07 -3.23
C TYR A 95 -3.12 -6.53 -3.63
N LEU A 96 -2.09 -5.69 -3.49
CA LEU A 96 -0.71 -6.07 -3.82
C LEU A 96 -0.23 -7.28 -3.02
N ILE A 97 -0.54 -7.34 -1.72
CA ILE A 97 -0.20 -8.51 -0.88
C ILE A 97 -0.87 -9.78 -1.41
N ASN A 98 -2.14 -9.71 -1.81
CA ASN A 98 -2.86 -10.85 -2.38
C ASN A 98 -2.34 -11.22 -3.79
N ALA A 99 -2.04 -10.24 -4.63
CA ALA A 99 -1.43 -10.46 -5.94
C ALA A 99 -0.06 -11.13 -5.82
N ASN A 100 0.74 -10.75 -4.82
CA ASN A 100 2.00 -11.43 -4.50
C ASN A 100 1.78 -12.88 -4.07
N ALA A 101 0.82 -13.14 -3.19
CA ALA A 101 0.50 -14.50 -2.77
C ALA A 101 0.01 -15.38 -3.94
N GLU A 102 -0.75 -14.80 -4.87
CA GLU A 102 -1.19 -15.47 -6.09
C GLU A 102 -0.03 -15.79 -7.02
N GLU A 103 0.90 -14.85 -7.24
CA GLU A 103 2.13 -15.09 -7.99
C GLU A 103 2.96 -16.21 -7.33
N MET A 104 3.08 -16.20 -6.01
CA MET A 104 3.78 -17.25 -5.27
C MET A 104 3.11 -18.60 -5.43
N ASN A 105 1.79 -18.67 -5.46
CA ASN A 105 1.04 -19.90 -5.74
C ASN A 105 1.34 -20.41 -7.16
N ASN A 106 1.28 -19.53 -8.16
CA ASN A 106 1.50 -19.86 -9.56
C ASN A 106 2.95 -20.27 -9.85
N SER A 107 3.91 -19.64 -9.19
CA SER A 107 5.35 -19.94 -9.30
C SER A 107 5.79 -21.08 -8.36
N GLY A 108 4.86 -21.67 -7.61
CA GLY A 108 5.09 -22.79 -6.69
C GLY A 108 5.91 -22.44 -5.44
N TYR A 109 6.02 -21.16 -5.08
CA TYR A 109 6.70 -20.68 -3.87
C TYR A 109 5.76 -20.57 -2.66
N SER A 110 4.45 -20.76 -2.84
CA SER A 110 3.44 -20.64 -1.78
C SER A 110 3.70 -21.57 -0.59
N THR A 111 3.40 -21.08 0.60
CA THR A 111 3.37 -21.82 1.87
C THR A 111 2.07 -21.49 2.62
N SER A 112 1.79 -22.20 3.72
CA SER A 112 0.69 -21.84 4.61
C SER A 112 0.82 -20.41 5.14
N ALA A 113 2.05 -19.95 5.43
CA ALA A 113 2.29 -18.60 5.93
C ALA A 113 1.91 -17.53 4.89
N SER A 114 2.25 -17.72 3.61
CA SER A 114 1.85 -16.76 2.57
C SER A 114 0.35 -16.71 2.34
N ALA A 115 -0.35 -17.85 2.48
CA ALA A 115 -1.81 -17.90 2.42
C ALA A 115 -2.46 -17.17 3.62
N ASP A 116 -1.92 -17.37 4.82
CA ASP A 116 -2.37 -16.71 6.04
C ASP A 116 -2.12 -15.20 6.01
N SER A 117 -0.97 -14.75 5.50
CA SER A 117 -0.65 -13.34 5.27
C SER A 117 -1.67 -12.67 4.34
N ALA A 118 -1.96 -13.29 3.18
CA ALA A 118 -2.91 -12.77 2.21
C ALA A 118 -4.33 -12.64 2.78
N LYS A 119 -4.78 -13.68 3.51
CA LYS A 119 -6.06 -13.69 4.21
C LYS A 119 -6.13 -12.64 5.31
N SER A 120 -5.05 -12.48 6.07
CA SER A 120 -4.96 -11.49 7.16
C SER A 120 -5.02 -10.06 6.61
N ALA A 121 -4.29 -9.77 5.54
CA ALA A 121 -4.35 -8.48 4.86
C ALA A 121 -5.77 -8.14 4.39
N TYR A 122 -6.45 -9.08 3.73
CA TYR A 122 -7.82 -8.88 3.27
C TYR A 122 -8.81 -8.67 4.43
N THR A 123 -8.69 -9.47 5.48
CA THR A 123 -9.56 -9.38 6.67
C THR A 123 -9.39 -8.05 7.40
N LEU A 124 -8.15 -7.58 7.56
CA LEU A 124 -7.85 -6.29 8.18
C LEU A 124 -8.36 -5.12 7.33
N ALA A 125 -8.16 -5.15 6.02
CA ALA A 125 -8.70 -4.14 5.11
C ALA A 125 -10.23 -4.09 5.16
N THR A 126 -10.90 -5.25 5.16
CA THR A 126 -12.36 -5.36 5.30
C THR A 126 -12.84 -4.76 6.62
N LYS A 127 -12.17 -5.08 7.74
CA LYS A 127 -12.52 -4.51 9.05
C LYS A 127 -12.41 -2.99 9.08
N LEU A 128 -11.35 -2.42 8.50
CA LEU A 128 -11.16 -0.97 8.43
C LEU A 128 -12.21 -0.32 7.52
N ASN A 129 -12.51 -0.97 6.40
CA ASN A 129 -13.57 -0.55 5.50
C ASN A 129 -14.94 -0.52 6.21
N ASP A 130 -15.31 -1.58 6.94
CA ASP A 130 -16.58 -1.65 7.65
C ASP A 130 -16.69 -0.62 8.78
N GLN A 131 -15.59 -0.38 9.51
CA GLN A 131 -15.53 0.67 10.54
C GLN A 131 -15.73 2.07 9.93
N LEU A 132 -15.08 2.34 8.80
CA LEU A 132 -15.23 3.62 8.10
C LEU A 132 -16.63 3.76 7.50
N TYR A 133 -17.16 2.70 6.89
CA TYR A 133 -18.51 2.66 6.35
C TYR A 133 -19.54 3.05 7.43
N ASN A 134 -19.49 2.40 8.59
CA ASN A 134 -20.39 2.68 9.72
C ASN A 134 -20.25 4.12 10.24
N ALA A 135 -19.03 4.69 10.22
CA ALA A 135 -18.81 6.08 10.60
C ALA A 135 -19.40 7.07 9.58
N LEU A 136 -19.35 6.74 8.28
CA LEU A 136 -19.85 7.57 7.19
C LEU A 136 -21.38 7.50 7.03
N THR A 137 -22.01 6.37 7.38
CA THR A 137 -23.46 6.20 7.32
C THR A 137 -24.17 6.63 8.59
N SER A 138 -23.44 6.98 9.65
CA SER A 138 -24.02 7.45 10.91
C SER A 138 -24.71 8.82 10.76
N GLY A 139 -26.02 8.87 11.01
CA GLY A 139 -26.80 10.11 10.93
C GLY A 139 -26.29 11.22 11.85
N ALA A 140 -25.81 10.87 13.05
CA ALA A 140 -25.34 11.85 14.05
C ALA A 140 -24.15 12.70 13.57
N SER A 141 -23.23 12.13 12.80
CA SER A 141 -22.06 12.86 12.30
C SER A 141 -22.43 13.75 11.12
N ALA A 142 -23.21 13.22 10.17
CA ALA A 142 -23.67 13.96 9.00
C ALA A 142 -24.60 15.12 9.38
N ASP A 143 -25.37 14.97 10.45
CA ASP A 143 -26.25 16.00 10.98
C ASP A 143 -25.54 17.26 11.45
N VAL A 144 -24.48 17.07 12.21
CA VAL A 144 -23.69 18.20 12.72
C VAL A 144 -23.16 19.00 11.53
N HIS A 145 -22.68 18.32 10.48
CA HIS A 145 -22.19 18.97 9.28
C HIS A 145 -23.31 19.64 8.47
N PHE A 146 -24.48 19.03 8.34
CA PHE A 146 -25.61 19.65 7.64
C PHE A 146 -26.06 20.93 8.36
N ASN A 147 -26.32 20.84 9.67
CA ASN A 147 -26.89 21.92 10.45
C ASN A 147 -25.93 23.11 10.60
N GLN A 148 -24.60 22.89 10.59
CA GLN A 148 -23.59 23.96 10.58
C GLN A 148 -23.77 24.97 9.44
N LEU A 149 -24.34 24.57 8.31
CA LEU A 149 -24.48 25.45 7.14
C LEU A 149 -25.93 25.73 6.76
N ALA A 150 -26.81 24.74 6.92
CA ALA A 150 -28.25 24.90 6.68
C ALA A 150 -28.91 25.87 7.67
N ALA A 151 -28.56 25.80 8.97
CA ALA A 151 -29.13 26.68 9.99
C ALA A 151 -28.72 28.16 9.80
N ASN A 152 -27.57 28.41 9.16
CA ASN A 152 -27.10 29.76 8.84
C ASN A 152 -27.81 30.38 7.62
N LYS A 153 -28.67 29.62 6.93
CA LYS A 153 -29.48 30.06 5.80
C LYS A 153 -30.98 29.78 6.05
N PRO A 154 -31.60 30.43 7.06
CA PRO A 154 -33.02 30.21 7.35
C PRO A 154 -33.90 30.74 6.19
N ALA A 155 -35.08 30.15 6.01
CA ALA A 155 -36.09 30.67 5.10
C ALA A 155 -36.72 31.94 5.71
N LYS A 156 -36.15 33.11 5.36
CA LYS A 156 -36.46 34.39 5.98
C LYS A 156 -37.87 34.86 5.66
N LEU A 157 -38.43 34.40 4.55
CA LEU A 157 -39.77 34.77 4.09
C LEU A 157 -40.91 34.17 4.95
N LEU A 158 -40.63 33.16 5.78
CA LEU A 158 -41.64 32.52 6.65
C LEU A 158 -41.84 33.20 8.02
N LYS A 159 -41.12 34.29 8.33
CA LYS A 159 -41.22 35.12 9.56
C LYS A 159 -41.81 34.37 10.78
N SER A 160 -40.92 33.71 11.55
CA SER A 160 -41.15 32.82 12.72
C SER A 160 -41.23 31.33 12.37
N GLY A 161 -40.14 30.59 12.61
CA GLY A 161 -40.06 29.12 12.42
C GLY A 161 -39.41 28.65 11.12
N GLY A 162 -38.50 29.46 10.53
CA GLY A 162 -37.86 29.19 9.24
C GLY A 162 -36.54 28.40 9.32
N ASP A 163 -36.23 27.79 10.46
CA ASP A 163 -35.00 27.03 10.63
C ASP A 163 -35.08 25.75 9.81
N VAL A 164 -34.09 25.56 8.94
CA VAL A 164 -33.97 24.36 8.12
C VAL A 164 -33.27 23.31 8.96
N SER A 165 -33.97 22.24 9.31
CA SER A 165 -33.36 21.07 9.94
C SER A 165 -33.31 19.93 8.93
N SER A 166 -32.35 19.04 9.11
CA SER A 166 -32.33 17.77 8.39
C SER A 166 -33.54 16.91 8.80
N ASN A 167 -34.03 16.11 7.85
CA ASN A 167 -35.12 15.13 8.05
C ASN A 167 -34.60 13.77 7.60
N HIS A 168 -34.01 13.03 8.52
CA HIS A 168 -33.39 11.74 8.25
C HIS A 168 -33.57 10.85 9.48
N ASP A 169 -33.60 9.55 9.24
CA ASP A 169 -33.67 8.52 10.26
C ASP A 169 -32.28 8.28 10.88
N ILE A 170 -32.14 7.21 11.68
CA ILE A 170 -30.89 6.80 12.35
C ILE A 170 -29.70 6.68 11.35
N ASP A 171 -29.98 6.25 10.11
CA ASP A 171 -28.98 6.05 9.06
C ASP A 171 -29.06 7.12 7.96
N TRP A 172 -27.90 7.65 7.56
CA TRP A 172 -27.80 8.62 6.48
C TRP A 172 -27.92 7.94 5.11
N SER A 173 -28.63 8.57 4.17
CA SER A 173 -28.78 8.02 2.83
C SER A 173 -27.50 8.23 2.02
N THR A 174 -26.83 7.14 1.67
CA THR A 174 -25.58 7.14 0.89
C THR A 174 -25.71 6.38 -0.44
N ALA A 175 -24.78 6.62 -1.36
CA ALA A 175 -24.69 5.91 -2.65
C ALA A 175 -23.22 5.79 -3.12
N CYS A 176 -22.98 4.82 -4.00
CA CYS A 176 -21.71 4.63 -4.70
C CYS A 176 -21.83 5.18 -6.13
N MET A 177 -21.29 6.37 -6.37
CA MET A 177 -21.42 7.08 -7.65
C MET A 177 -20.29 6.71 -8.60
N TYR A 178 -20.60 6.74 -9.90
CA TYR A 178 -19.63 6.58 -10.99
C TYR A 178 -18.90 5.22 -11.00
N PRO A 179 -19.64 4.10 -11.05
CA PRO A 179 -19.02 2.79 -11.13
C PRO A 179 -18.30 2.56 -12.46
N GLY A 180 -17.09 2.00 -12.39
CA GLY A 180 -16.22 1.74 -13.54
C GLY A 180 -15.30 2.90 -13.93
N GLU A 181 -15.47 4.08 -13.33
CA GLU A 181 -14.59 5.24 -13.55
C GLU A 181 -13.34 5.17 -12.65
N GLU A 182 -12.47 6.17 -12.66
CA GLU A 182 -11.19 6.10 -11.96
C GLU A 182 -11.32 6.18 -10.43
N SER A 183 -10.61 5.30 -9.73
CA SER A 183 -10.24 5.53 -8.34
C SER A 183 -9.12 6.56 -8.24
N ASN A 184 -8.82 7.00 -7.02
CA ASN A 184 -7.66 7.84 -6.79
C ASN A 184 -6.30 7.11 -6.71
N ILE A 185 -6.22 5.86 -7.17
CA ILE A 185 -4.98 5.08 -7.20
C ILE A 185 -4.52 4.92 -8.63
N SER A 186 -3.43 5.58 -8.99
CA SER A 186 -2.70 5.30 -10.23
C SER A 186 -1.67 4.20 -10.02
N PHE A 187 -1.26 3.51 -11.09
CA PHE A 187 -0.20 2.52 -11.01
C PHE A 187 0.59 2.43 -12.32
N ASP A 188 1.79 1.88 -12.21
CA ASP A 188 2.60 1.47 -13.36
C ASP A 188 2.38 -0.03 -13.58
N PRO A 189 1.94 -0.50 -14.77
CA PRO A 189 1.82 -1.93 -15.04
C PRO A 189 3.12 -2.70 -14.78
N ALA A 190 4.29 -2.08 -14.94
CA ALA A 190 5.58 -2.71 -14.66
C ALA A 190 5.89 -2.86 -13.16
N SER A 191 5.13 -2.21 -12.26
CA SER A 191 5.24 -2.41 -10.82
C SER A 191 4.33 -3.49 -10.26
N LEU A 192 3.45 -4.07 -11.09
CA LEU A 192 2.58 -5.15 -10.66
C LEU A 192 3.29 -6.50 -10.69
N PRO A 193 3.03 -7.38 -9.72
CA PRO A 193 3.54 -8.75 -9.72
C PRO A 193 3.14 -9.48 -11.02
N PRO A 194 3.98 -10.39 -11.56
CA PRO A 194 3.64 -11.19 -12.73
C PRO A 194 2.28 -11.89 -12.58
N GLY A 195 1.40 -11.71 -13.57
CA GLY A 195 0.05 -12.30 -13.59
C GLY A 195 -1.04 -11.44 -12.91
N ALA A 196 -0.67 -10.35 -12.23
CA ALA A 196 -1.65 -9.43 -11.66
C ALA A 196 -2.23 -8.52 -12.76
N HIS A 197 -3.55 -8.56 -12.92
CA HIS A 197 -4.28 -7.81 -13.95
C HIS A 197 -5.48 -7.09 -13.32
N PRO A 198 -5.26 -5.97 -12.61
CA PRO A 198 -6.36 -5.21 -12.03
C PRO A 198 -7.23 -4.59 -13.13
N ASN A 199 -8.49 -4.35 -12.79
CA ASN A 199 -9.37 -3.53 -13.62
C ASN A 199 -8.81 -2.10 -13.70
N GLN A 200 -8.58 -1.62 -14.92
CA GLN A 200 -7.84 -0.38 -15.16
C GLN A 200 -8.57 0.57 -16.11
N ILE A 201 -8.34 1.88 -15.92
CA ILE A 201 -8.78 2.95 -16.81
C ILE A 201 -7.59 3.87 -17.12
N ASN A 202 -7.45 4.24 -18.39
CA ASN A 202 -6.38 5.13 -18.85
C ASN A 202 -6.93 6.54 -19.03
N MET A 203 -6.38 7.49 -18.28
CA MET A 203 -6.76 8.91 -18.34
C MET A 203 -5.53 9.79 -18.16
N ASN A 204 -5.41 10.84 -18.97
CA ASN A 204 -4.34 11.84 -18.86
C ASN A 204 -2.92 11.23 -18.79
N ASN A 205 -2.63 10.24 -19.64
CA ASN A 205 -1.37 9.48 -19.68
C ASN A 205 -1.01 8.76 -18.37
N LYS A 206 -2.00 8.49 -17.51
CA LYS A 206 -1.86 7.67 -16.31
C LYS A 206 -2.88 6.54 -16.34
N THR A 207 -2.50 5.42 -15.76
CA THR A 207 -3.37 4.27 -15.57
C THR A 207 -3.85 4.27 -14.13
N TYR A 208 -5.16 4.20 -13.93
CA TYR A 208 -5.81 4.17 -12.62
C TYR A 208 -6.54 2.85 -12.42
N LEU A 209 -6.64 2.42 -11.16
CA LEU A 209 -7.54 1.32 -10.78
C LEU A 209 -8.98 1.79 -10.93
N GLN A 210 -9.87 0.92 -11.41
CA GLN A 210 -11.30 1.26 -11.54
C GLN A 210 -12.02 1.26 -10.18
N GLY A 211 -12.81 2.30 -9.95
CA GLY A 211 -13.68 2.44 -8.78
C GLY A 211 -15.01 1.70 -8.97
N TYR A 212 -15.52 1.15 -7.87
CA TYR A 212 -16.76 0.38 -7.76
C TYR A 212 -16.92 -0.75 -8.79
N ASN A 213 -15.81 -1.23 -9.36
CA ASN A 213 -15.77 -2.42 -10.18
C ASN A 213 -14.95 -3.47 -9.44
N ALA A 214 -15.62 -4.53 -8.97
CA ALA A 214 -14.96 -5.57 -8.20
C ALA A 214 -13.93 -6.29 -9.05
N MET A 215 -12.74 -6.50 -8.50
CA MET A 215 -11.66 -7.26 -9.12
C MET A 215 -11.18 -8.36 -8.17
N ASP A 216 -10.73 -9.46 -8.74
CA ASP A 216 -10.27 -10.62 -7.99
C ASP A 216 -8.74 -10.62 -7.85
N ALA A 217 -8.24 -11.01 -6.68
CA ALA A 217 -6.85 -11.44 -6.49
C ALA A 217 -6.79 -12.49 -5.38
N ASN A 218 -6.11 -13.61 -5.64
CA ASN A 218 -5.99 -14.74 -4.71
C ASN A 218 -7.34 -15.23 -4.16
N GLY A 219 -8.38 -15.25 -4.99
CA GLY A 219 -9.74 -15.64 -4.62
C GLY A 219 -10.52 -14.62 -3.75
N ASN A 220 -9.92 -13.46 -3.45
CA ASN A 220 -10.55 -12.37 -2.71
C ASN A 220 -10.99 -11.24 -3.65
N LYS A 221 -12.02 -10.48 -3.24
CA LYS A 221 -12.63 -9.42 -4.05
C LYS A 221 -12.33 -8.03 -3.52
N PHE A 222 -11.72 -7.22 -4.37
CA PHE A 222 -11.28 -5.88 -4.04
C PHE A 222 -12.17 -4.86 -4.75
N VAL A 223 -12.61 -3.84 -4.02
CA VAL A 223 -13.51 -2.80 -4.53
C VAL A 223 -12.98 -1.46 -4.05
N PHE A 224 -12.55 -0.63 -5.00
CA PHE A 224 -12.12 0.73 -4.71
C PHE A 224 -13.28 1.71 -4.79
N THR A 225 -13.14 2.84 -4.13
CA THR A 225 -14.05 3.98 -4.27
C THR A 225 -13.65 4.84 -5.46
N THR A 226 -14.62 5.24 -6.28
CA THR A 226 -14.37 6.18 -7.38
C THR A 226 -14.11 7.59 -6.83
N PHE A 227 -13.02 8.20 -7.28
CA PHE A 227 -12.64 9.57 -6.99
C PHE A 227 -11.94 10.16 -8.21
N HIS A 228 -12.65 10.99 -8.97
CA HIS A 228 -12.09 11.57 -10.18
C HIS A 228 -10.92 12.51 -9.87
N SER A 229 -9.93 12.50 -10.75
CA SER A 229 -8.76 13.35 -10.59
C SER A 229 -9.12 14.82 -10.86
N ASN A 230 -8.75 15.71 -9.94
CA ASN A 230 -9.01 17.16 -10.02
C ASN A 230 -10.50 17.57 -10.01
N GLU A 231 -11.40 16.69 -9.57
CA GLU A 231 -12.81 17.03 -9.41
C GLU A 231 -13.12 17.40 -7.96
N ALA A 232 -13.67 18.61 -7.75
CA ALA A 232 -14.10 19.05 -6.44
C ALA A 232 -15.43 18.38 -6.02
N PRO A 233 -15.72 18.29 -4.71
CA PRO A 233 -17.06 17.94 -4.24
C PRO A 233 -18.12 18.83 -4.90
N HIS A 234 -19.20 18.22 -5.41
CA HIS A 234 -20.21 18.92 -6.18
C HIS A 234 -21.61 18.32 -5.97
N LEU A 235 -22.63 19.10 -6.30
CA LEU A 235 -24.03 18.68 -6.25
C LEU A 235 -24.37 17.79 -7.44
N ILE A 236 -25.16 16.76 -7.18
CA ILE A 236 -25.70 15.85 -8.19
C ILE A 236 -27.22 15.84 -8.13
N THR A 237 -27.86 15.44 -9.23
CA THR A 237 -29.32 15.29 -9.22
C THR A 237 -29.73 14.13 -8.31
N VAL A 238 -30.82 14.31 -7.56
CA VAL A 238 -31.40 13.25 -6.72
C VAL A 238 -31.76 12.02 -7.56
N GLY A 239 -32.20 12.20 -8.81
CA GLY A 239 -32.47 11.08 -9.72
C GLY A 239 -31.23 10.27 -10.09
N THR A 240 -30.06 10.90 -10.24
CA THR A 240 -28.80 10.16 -10.43
C THR A 240 -28.40 9.44 -9.15
N PHE A 241 -28.54 10.08 -7.99
CA PHE A 241 -28.26 9.47 -6.70
C PHE A 241 -29.11 8.21 -6.45
N GLU A 242 -30.43 8.27 -6.66
CA GLU A 242 -31.33 7.12 -6.44
C GLU A 242 -31.03 5.97 -7.40
N ARG A 243 -30.61 6.25 -8.64
CA ARG A 243 -30.17 5.21 -9.57
C ARG A 243 -28.89 4.52 -9.09
N ALA A 244 -27.93 5.29 -8.59
CA ALA A 244 -26.68 4.76 -8.07
C ALA A 244 -26.88 3.97 -6.76
N LYS A 245 -27.73 4.46 -5.84
CA LYS A 245 -28.07 3.77 -4.58
C LYS A 245 -28.66 2.38 -4.81
N ASN A 246 -29.46 2.23 -5.87
CA ASN A 246 -30.08 0.96 -6.23
C ASN A 246 -29.19 0.06 -7.10
N SER A 247 -28.00 0.52 -7.48
CA SER A 247 -27.06 -0.28 -8.27
C SER A 247 -26.24 -1.21 -7.37
N THR A 248 -26.10 -2.46 -7.78
CA THR A 248 -25.28 -3.45 -7.06
C THR A 248 -23.82 -3.31 -7.45
N ILE A 249 -22.95 -3.05 -6.46
CA ILE A 249 -21.50 -3.02 -6.64
C ILE A 249 -20.95 -4.45 -6.53
N GLY A 250 -21.22 -5.26 -7.54
CA GLY A 250 -20.80 -6.66 -7.60
C GLY A 250 -21.22 -7.45 -6.34
N SER A 251 -20.27 -8.16 -5.72
CA SER A 251 -20.49 -8.87 -4.45
C SER A 251 -19.85 -8.16 -3.24
N ALA A 252 -19.64 -6.85 -3.32
CA ALA A 252 -19.14 -6.05 -2.22
C ALA A 252 -20.24 -5.93 -1.14
N THR A 253 -19.92 -6.26 0.12
CA THR A 253 -20.91 -6.14 1.21
C THR A 253 -21.11 -4.70 1.65
N ASN A 254 -20.03 -3.93 1.83
CA ASN A 254 -20.07 -2.54 2.33
C ASN A 254 -19.11 -1.64 1.53
N PRO A 255 -19.33 -1.38 0.23
CA PRO A 255 -18.48 -0.45 -0.50
C PRO A 255 -18.54 0.94 0.15
N ILE A 256 -17.39 1.62 0.32
CA ILE A 256 -17.38 2.97 0.88
C ILE A 256 -18.16 3.92 -0.04
N PRO A 257 -19.22 4.57 0.46
CA PRO A 257 -19.97 5.52 -0.34
C PRO A 257 -19.16 6.80 -0.55
N ASN A 258 -19.27 7.36 -1.76
CA ASN A 258 -18.73 8.67 -2.09
C ASN A 258 -19.85 9.71 -2.28
N ALA A 259 -21.12 9.38 -2.08
CA ALA A 259 -22.21 10.32 -2.22
C ALA A 259 -23.21 10.27 -1.06
N PHE A 260 -23.73 11.44 -0.73
CA PHE A 260 -24.59 11.67 0.43
C PHE A 260 -25.82 12.44 -0.01
N LYS A 261 -27.01 11.96 0.39
CA LYS A 261 -28.28 12.64 0.15
C LYS A 261 -28.84 13.12 1.48
N THR A 262 -29.28 14.38 1.47
CA THR A 262 -29.94 14.98 2.62
C THR A 262 -31.32 15.47 2.22
N ALA A 263 -32.29 15.30 3.11
CA ALA A 263 -33.57 16.00 3.04
C ALA A 263 -33.59 17.06 4.14
N GLY A 264 -34.04 18.27 3.81
CA GLY A 264 -34.30 19.32 4.78
C GLY A 264 -35.78 19.64 4.85
N GLN A 265 -36.23 19.96 6.06
CA GLN A 265 -37.59 20.38 6.33
C GLN A 265 -37.60 21.71 7.09
N ILE A 266 -38.67 22.48 6.90
CA ILE A 266 -38.99 23.63 7.73
C ILE A 266 -40.26 23.32 8.49
N ASN A 267 -40.18 23.33 9.83
CA ASN A 267 -41.31 23.12 10.72
C ASN A 267 -41.86 24.48 11.18
N GLY A 268 -42.80 25.02 10.39
CA GLY A 268 -43.51 26.29 10.66
C GLY A 268 -45.00 26.21 10.33
N LYS A 269 -45.65 27.36 10.08
CA LYS A 269 -47.07 27.42 9.63
C LYS A 269 -47.31 26.74 8.28
N LEU A 270 -46.25 26.54 7.49
CA LEU A 270 -46.24 25.72 6.28
C LEU A 270 -45.06 24.76 6.35
N ALA A 271 -45.33 23.47 6.18
CA ALA A 271 -44.30 22.44 6.04
C ALA A 271 -43.80 22.42 4.60
N LEU A 272 -42.50 22.62 4.42
CA LEU A 272 -41.79 22.54 3.14
C LEU A 272 -40.67 21.51 3.26
N ASN A 273 -40.54 20.66 2.24
CA ASN A 273 -39.49 19.64 2.16
C ASN A 273 -38.68 19.82 0.88
N ALA A 274 -37.36 19.70 0.98
CA ALA A 274 -36.46 19.64 -0.17
C ALA A 274 -35.41 18.56 0.05
N ALA A 275 -34.86 18.03 -1.03
CA ALA A 275 -33.78 17.05 -0.97
C ALA A 275 -32.67 17.42 -1.97
N ALA A 276 -31.42 17.21 -1.55
CA ALA A 276 -30.24 17.45 -2.36
C ALA A 276 -29.23 16.32 -2.13
N ALA A 277 -28.46 15.98 -3.16
CA ALA A 277 -27.40 15.00 -3.08
C ALA A 277 -26.08 15.62 -3.55
N ALA A 278 -24.99 15.22 -2.93
CA ALA A 278 -23.65 15.69 -3.26
C ALA A 278 -22.65 14.54 -3.24
N VAL A 279 -21.62 14.65 -4.07
CA VAL A 279 -20.50 13.70 -4.16
C VAL A 279 -19.32 14.26 -3.39
N ALA A 280 -18.73 13.45 -2.53
CA ALA A 280 -17.48 13.69 -1.85
C ALA A 280 -16.31 13.26 -2.73
N ASN A 281 -15.31 14.13 -2.84
CA ASN A 281 -14.04 13.81 -3.48
C ASN A 281 -12.92 14.46 -2.67
N PRO A 282 -11.94 13.67 -2.15
CA PRO A 282 -10.82 14.22 -1.39
C PRO A 282 -9.83 15.01 -2.26
N MET A 283 -9.93 14.94 -3.59
CA MET A 283 -9.01 15.58 -4.55
C MET A 283 -7.54 15.17 -4.36
N LEU A 284 -7.31 13.97 -3.84
CA LEU A 284 -5.98 13.40 -3.63
C LEU A 284 -5.80 12.19 -4.53
N THR A 285 -4.63 12.07 -5.14
CA THR A 285 -4.22 10.92 -5.97
C THR A 285 -2.97 10.27 -5.37
N TYR A 286 -2.92 8.94 -5.37
CA TYR A 286 -1.78 8.17 -4.89
C TYR A 286 -1.31 7.17 -5.94
N GLN A 287 -0.08 6.69 -5.78
CA GLN A 287 0.43 5.55 -6.52
C GLN A 287 0.15 4.25 -5.75
N LEU A 288 -0.16 3.17 -6.47
CA LEU A 288 -0.24 1.82 -5.93
C LEU A 288 1.17 1.36 -5.54
N GLN A 289 1.39 1.14 -4.24
CA GLN A 289 2.70 0.78 -3.72
C GLN A 289 2.58 0.11 -2.33
N LEU A 290 3.69 -0.46 -1.85
CA LEU A 290 3.89 -0.94 -0.48
C LEU A 290 4.92 -0.04 0.24
N PRO A 291 4.47 1.04 0.93
CA PRO A 291 5.35 2.10 1.43
C PRO A 291 6.34 1.65 2.51
N ARG A 292 5.91 0.82 3.47
CA ARG A 292 6.78 0.24 4.50
C ARG A 292 7.10 -1.21 4.18
N ALA A 293 7.86 -1.39 3.12
CA ALA A 293 8.36 -2.69 2.74
C ALA A 293 9.87 -2.66 2.47
N TYR A 294 10.48 -3.84 2.44
CA TYR A 294 11.90 -4.04 2.21
C TYR A 294 12.15 -5.35 1.46
N VAL A 295 13.33 -5.42 0.82
CA VAL A 295 13.93 -6.65 0.33
C VAL A 295 15.23 -6.90 1.08
N GLU A 296 15.56 -8.17 1.28
CA GLU A 296 16.76 -8.59 1.99
C GLU A 296 17.72 -9.31 1.05
N VAL A 297 19.01 -9.04 1.22
CA VAL A 297 20.10 -9.78 0.58
C VAL A 297 21.00 -10.33 1.66
N VAL A 298 21.09 -11.65 1.72
CA VAL A 298 21.93 -12.40 2.65
C VAL A 298 23.07 -13.02 1.86
N ILE A 299 24.30 -12.74 2.28
CA ILE A 299 25.50 -13.34 1.70
C ILE A 299 26.18 -14.15 2.80
N THR A 300 26.31 -15.45 2.56
CA THR A 300 26.93 -16.39 3.48
C THR A 300 28.06 -17.12 2.77
N ASN A 301 29.27 -17.04 3.31
CA ASN A 301 30.40 -17.77 2.75
C ASN A 301 30.99 -18.74 3.78
N GLN A 302 31.22 -19.96 3.33
CA GLN A 302 31.76 -21.03 4.17
C GLN A 302 32.98 -21.64 3.50
N ALA A 303 34.08 -21.76 4.23
CA ALA A 303 35.21 -22.57 3.85
C ALA A 303 35.08 -23.96 4.48
N THR A 304 35.20 -24.99 3.67
CA THR A 304 35.35 -26.38 4.09
C THR A 304 36.70 -26.90 3.58
N GLY A 305 37.10 -28.10 3.98
CA GLY A 305 38.28 -28.70 3.41
C GLY A 305 38.48 -30.14 3.79
N LYS A 306 39.47 -30.77 3.18
CA LYS A 306 39.85 -32.16 3.46
C LYS A 306 41.36 -32.32 3.51
N VAL A 307 41.85 -33.11 4.45
CA VAL A 307 43.25 -33.56 4.54
C VAL A 307 43.29 -35.07 4.41
N GLN A 308 43.93 -35.60 3.36
CA GLN A 308 43.94 -37.04 3.06
C GLN A 308 42.52 -37.66 3.00
N GLY A 309 41.55 -36.91 2.45
CA GLY A 309 40.15 -37.30 2.40
C GLY A 309 39.36 -37.15 3.71
N VAL A 310 40.01 -36.78 4.82
CA VAL A 310 39.35 -36.52 6.10
C VAL A 310 38.84 -35.07 6.14
N PRO A 311 37.54 -34.84 6.36
CA PRO A 311 36.96 -33.49 6.39
C PRO A 311 37.46 -32.65 7.57
N LEU A 312 37.69 -31.38 7.31
CA LEU A 312 37.96 -30.33 8.28
C LEU A 312 36.66 -29.70 8.78
N GLN A 313 36.73 -29.05 9.93
CA GLN A 313 35.61 -28.26 10.44
C GLN A 313 35.35 -27.08 9.49
N PRO A 314 34.09 -26.83 9.10
CA PRO A 314 33.73 -25.66 8.32
C PRO A 314 34.04 -24.37 9.08
N VAL A 315 34.45 -23.33 8.36
CA VAL A 315 34.67 -22.00 8.91
C VAL A 315 33.95 -20.97 8.07
N TRP A 316 33.19 -20.11 8.73
CA TRP A 316 32.52 -18.99 8.07
C TRP A 316 33.51 -17.87 7.81
N TYR A 317 33.38 -17.22 6.66
CA TYR A 317 34.21 -16.07 6.32
C TYR A 317 33.38 -14.98 5.66
N SER A 318 33.86 -13.76 5.81
CA SER A 318 33.17 -12.57 5.32
C SER A 318 33.71 -12.16 3.95
N PRO A 319 32.95 -11.40 3.14
CA PRO A 319 33.41 -10.76 1.91
C PRO A 319 34.52 -9.72 2.19
N SER A 320 35.71 -10.19 2.53
CA SER A 320 36.89 -9.38 2.82
C SER A 320 38.07 -9.94 2.04
N THR A 321 38.79 -9.09 1.33
CA THR A 321 39.90 -9.51 0.49
C THR A 321 41.07 -9.99 1.35
N GLY A 322 41.54 -11.21 1.10
CA GLY A 322 42.81 -11.71 1.63
C GLY A 322 42.79 -12.21 3.07
N LYS A 323 41.62 -12.57 3.65
CA LYS A 323 41.57 -13.17 4.99
C LYS A 323 42.26 -14.54 4.95
N LYS A 324 43.39 -14.65 5.67
CA LYS A 324 44.13 -15.91 5.82
C LYS A 324 43.43 -16.77 6.85
N LEU A 325 42.84 -17.87 6.42
CA LEU A 325 42.30 -18.87 7.32
C LEU A 325 43.35 -19.99 7.53
N MET A 326 44.01 -19.96 8.68
CA MET A 326 44.88 -21.05 9.10
C MET A 326 44.07 -22.26 9.56
N ILE A 327 44.44 -23.45 9.09
CA ILE A 327 43.95 -24.68 9.71
C ILE A 327 44.59 -24.74 11.12
N PRO A 328 43.83 -24.66 12.22
CA PRO A 328 44.38 -24.31 13.54
C PRO A 328 45.32 -25.34 14.19
N LYS A 329 45.70 -26.41 13.50
CA LYS A 329 46.54 -27.49 14.06
C LYS A 329 47.45 -28.05 12.96
N SER A 330 48.73 -28.25 13.28
CA SER A 330 49.57 -29.13 12.44
C SER A 330 48.97 -30.53 12.46
N ILE A 331 48.58 -31.04 11.29
CA ILE A 331 47.93 -32.35 11.17
C ILE A 331 49.00 -33.40 10.89
N GLN A 332 49.02 -34.47 11.68
CA GLN A 332 49.91 -35.61 11.43
C GLN A 332 49.40 -36.40 10.23
N LEU A 333 50.20 -36.47 9.17
CA LEU A 333 49.86 -37.20 7.95
C LEU A 333 50.04 -38.70 8.16
N LYS A 334 49.06 -39.48 7.68
CA LYS A 334 49.12 -40.94 7.61
C LYS A 334 49.98 -41.39 6.41
N PRO A 335 50.59 -42.59 6.46
CA PRO A 335 51.26 -43.17 5.29
C PRO A 335 50.36 -43.15 4.04
N PRO A 336 50.91 -42.91 2.84
CA PRO A 336 52.34 -42.86 2.49
C PRO A 336 53.04 -41.49 2.70
N ALA A 337 52.27 -40.43 2.99
CA ALA A 337 52.74 -39.04 3.01
C ALA A 337 53.76 -38.69 4.11
N GLN A 338 53.62 -39.27 5.31
CA GLN A 338 54.48 -39.09 6.51
C GLN A 338 54.97 -37.65 6.81
N GLY A 339 54.51 -37.04 7.91
CA GLY A 339 55.00 -35.74 8.36
C GLY A 339 53.93 -34.93 9.08
N LYS A 340 54.24 -33.68 9.41
CA LYS A 340 53.27 -32.71 9.94
C LYS A 340 52.90 -31.71 8.85
N LEU A 341 51.64 -31.69 8.43
CA LEU A 341 51.09 -30.71 7.52
C LEU A 341 50.73 -29.44 8.28
N THR A 342 51.22 -28.30 7.80
CA THR A 342 50.70 -26.97 8.14
C THR A 342 50.12 -26.37 6.89
N ALA A 343 48.86 -25.95 6.93
CA ALA A 343 48.14 -25.49 5.75
C ALA A 343 47.22 -24.31 6.09
N TYR A 344 47.01 -23.44 5.12
CA TYR A 344 46.11 -22.29 5.22
C TYR A 344 45.46 -22.01 3.86
N GLY A 345 44.27 -21.41 3.89
CA GLY A 345 43.64 -20.84 2.71
C GLY A 345 43.68 -19.32 2.78
N ILE A 346 43.82 -18.67 1.63
CA ILE A 346 43.47 -17.25 1.46
C ILE A 346 42.05 -17.24 0.89
N LEU A 347 41.13 -16.60 1.61
CA LEU A 347 39.70 -16.58 1.30
C LEU A 347 39.22 -15.16 1.00
N GLY A 348 38.11 -15.04 0.26
CA GLY A 348 37.46 -13.77 -0.06
C GLY A 348 38.08 -13.04 -1.26
N GLU A 349 38.98 -13.69 -2.00
CA GLU A 349 39.59 -13.12 -3.21
C GLU A 349 38.59 -13.00 -4.37
N GLU A 350 37.44 -13.68 -4.27
CA GLU A 350 36.32 -13.56 -5.21
C GLU A 350 35.61 -12.19 -5.18
N TYR A 351 35.85 -11.36 -4.16
CA TYR A 351 35.20 -10.06 -3.97
C TYR A 351 36.16 -8.90 -4.28
N THR A 352 36.35 -8.59 -5.57
CA THR A 352 37.23 -7.48 -5.98
C THR A 352 36.62 -6.11 -5.69
N ASP A 353 35.29 -5.99 -5.84
CA ASP A 353 34.54 -4.78 -5.58
C ASP A 353 33.73 -4.97 -4.28
N LEU A 354 34.08 -4.24 -3.23
CA LEU A 354 33.39 -4.25 -1.92
C LEU A 354 32.05 -3.49 -1.96
N THR A 355 31.23 -3.77 -2.96
CA THR A 355 29.87 -3.26 -3.12
C THR A 355 28.91 -4.43 -3.25
N LEU A 356 27.64 -4.23 -2.91
CA LEU A 356 26.65 -5.29 -3.08
C LEU A 356 26.54 -5.73 -4.54
N TRP A 357 26.63 -4.76 -5.47
CA TRP A 357 26.72 -5.05 -6.90
C TRP A 357 27.87 -6.00 -7.21
N GLY A 358 29.06 -5.70 -6.70
CA GLY A 358 30.26 -6.52 -6.83
C GLY A 358 30.05 -7.92 -6.26
N ALA A 359 29.48 -8.03 -5.06
CA ALA A 359 29.23 -9.32 -4.41
C ALA A 359 28.23 -10.21 -5.17
N ILE A 360 27.14 -9.64 -5.70
CA ILE A 360 26.21 -10.36 -6.58
C ILE A 360 26.91 -10.75 -7.90
N HIS A 361 27.80 -9.88 -8.40
CA HIS A 361 28.54 -10.13 -9.64
C HIS A 361 29.68 -11.13 -9.50
N ALA A 362 30.16 -11.36 -8.29
CA ALA A 362 31.21 -12.33 -8.01
C ALA A 362 30.76 -13.78 -8.29
N ILE A 363 29.47 -14.11 -8.14
CA ILE A 363 28.92 -15.49 -8.29
C ILE A 363 28.79 -15.91 -9.75
N LYS A 364 29.46 -16.94 -10.23
CA LYS A 364 29.29 -17.37 -11.62
C LYS A 364 27.93 -18.07 -11.81
N GLY A 365 27.12 -17.63 -12.78
CA GLY A 365 25.76 -18.18 -13.01
C GLY A 365 24.76 -17.16 -13.56
N ASP A 366 23.52 -17.57 -13.76
CA ASP A 366 22.44 -16.67 -14.19
C ASP A 366 21.99 -15.75 -13.05
N LYS A 367 22.49 -14.51 -13.06
CA LYS A 367 22.12 -13.45 -12.13
C LYS A 367 20.82 -12.74 -12.54
N THR A 368 20.41 -12.88 -13.81
CA THR A 368 19.35 -12.05 -14.39
C THR A 368 18.00 -12.39 -13.78
N THR A 369 17.76 -13.67 -13.47
CA THR A 369 16.57 -14.14 -12.77
C THR A 369 16.44 -13.52 -11.37
N VAL A 370 17.52 -13.44 -10.61
CA VAL A 370 17.52 -12.89 -9.24
C VAL A 370 17.37 -11.36 -9.27
N LEU A 371 18.15 -10.70 -10.12
CA LEU A 371 18.11 -9.24 -10.25
C LEU A 371 16.76 -8.75 -10.77
N SER A 372 16.12 -9.47 -11.69
CA SER A 372 14.78 -9.13 -12.17
C SER A 372 13.71 -9.31 -11.09
N LYS A 373 13.79 -10.37 -10.27
CA LYS A 373 12.90 -10.58 -9.12
C LYS A 373 13.06 -9.49 -8.06
N LEU A 374 14.30 -9.13 -7.71
CA LEU A 374 14.56 -8.01 -6.78
C LEU A 374 14.06 -6.68 -7.34
N LEU A 375 14.36 -6.38 -8.61
CA LEU A 375 13.90 -5.16 -9.27
C LEU A 375 12.37 -5.08 -9.27
N GLN A 376 11.68 -6.20 -9.51
CA GLN A 376 10.22 -6.26 -9.44
C GLN A 376 9.71 -5.87 -8.06
N ARG A 377 10.25 -6.45 -6.98
CA ARG A 377 9.87 -6.09 -5.61
C ARG A 377 10.20 -4.64 -5.28
N VAL A 378 11.31 -4.11 -5.80
CA VAL A 378 11.64 -2.69 -5.66
C VAL A 378 10.62 -1.79 -6.35
N ARG A 379 10.07 -2.20 -7.51
CA ARG A 379 9.02 -1.45 -8.20
C ARG A 379 7.70 -1.44 -7.45
N GLU A 380 7.38 -2.48 -6.69
CA GLU A 380 6.21 -2.50 -5.79
C GLU A 380 6.33 -1.48 -4.65
N MET A 381 7.57 -1.17 -4.22
CA MET A 381 7.82 -0.10 -3.25
C MET A 381 7.85 1.29 -3.92
N ARG A 382 8.51 1.39 -5.08
CA ARG A 382 8.68 2.62 -5.87
C ARG A 382 8.27 2.39 -7.34
N PRO A 383 7.03 2.70 -7.71
CA PRO A 383 6.59 2.60 -9.11
C PRO A 383 7.47 3.46 -10.03
N GLY A 384 7.74 2.96 -11.24
CA GLY A 384 8.63 3.61 -12.21
C GLY A 384 10.14 3.44 -11.95
N PHE A 385 10.57 2.67 -10.95
CA PHE A 385 11.99 2.42 -10.69
C PHE A 385 12.64 1.61 -11.82
N THR A 386 13.74 2.14 -12.35
CA THR A 386 14.43 1.58 -13.54
C THR A 386 15.58 0.66 -13.16
N ASP A 387 15.94 -0.24 -14.07
CA ASP A 387 17.13 -1.11 -13.92
C ASP A 387 18.41 -0.28 -13.72
N SER A 388 18.56 0.84 -14.45
CA SER A 388 19.72 1.73 -14.29
C SER A 388 19.81 2.33 -12.88
N GLN A 389 18.68 2.78 -12.31
CA GLN A 389 18.64 3.27 -10.93
C GLN A 389 18.93 2.16 -9.92
N PHE A 390 18.40 0.96 -10.15
CA PHE A 390 18.67 -0.20 -9.31
C PHE A 390 20.15 -0.58 -9.31
N ARG A 391 20.80 -0.66 -10.46
CA ARG A 391 22.26 -0.92 -10.54
C ARG A 391 23.07 0.13 -9.80
N LYS A 392 22.78 1.41 -10.03
CA LYS A 392 23.46 2.52 -9.34
C LYS A 392 23.29 2.47 -7.83
N LEU A 393 22.13 2.01 -7.35
CA LEU A 393 21.89 1.81 -5.93
C LEU A 393 22.78 0.68 -5.40
N LEU A 394 22.75 -0.51 -6.01
CA LEU A 394 23.55 -1.65 -5.53
C LEU A 394 25.06 -1.37 -5.54
N GLN A 395 25.52 -0.52 -6.47
CA GLN A 395 26.91 -0.06 -6.53
C GLN A 395 27.29 0.94 -5.43
N LYS A 396 26.31 1.66 -4.85
CA LYS A 396 26.54 2.62 -3.76
C LYS A 396 26.57 1.96 -2.39
N ILE A 397 26.02 0.75 -2.26
CA ILE A 397 25.93 0.05 -0.99
C ILE A 397 27.26 -0.66 -0.73
N PRO A 398 28.05 -0.22 0.28
CA PRO A 398 29.28 -0.90 0.62
C PRO A 398 28.98 -2.26 1.25
N MET A 399 29.80 -3.26 0.91
CA MET A 399 29.81 -4.53 1.63
C MET A 399 30.70 -4.36 2.87
N PRO A 400 30.18 -4.55 4.08
CA PRO A 400 31.03 -4.57 5.27
C PRO A 400 32.00 -5.75 5.20
N SER A 401 33.14 -5.59 5.88
CA SER A 401 34.20 -6.61 5.96
C SER A 401 33.79 -7.84 6.77
N ASP A 402 32.70 -7.75 7.53
CA ASP A 402 32.21 -8.78 8.47
C ASP A 402 30.82 -9.30 8.04
N ALA A 403 30.45 -10.50 8.48
CA ALA A 403 29.29 -11.25 7.96
C ALA A 403 28.00 -10.43 8.09
N ALA A 404 27.41 -10.02 6.97
CA ALA A 404 26.34 -9.03 6.95
C ALA A 404 25.08 -9.47 6.22
N LYS A 405 23.93 -9.10 6.79
CA LYS A 405 22.63 -9.06 6.15
C LYS A 405 22.36 -7.63 5.68
N LEU A 406 21.96 -7.48 4.44
CA LEU A 406 21.63 -6.19 3.86
C LEU A 406 20.13 -6.05 3.65
N TYR A 407 19.60 -4.88 3.99
CA TYR A 407 18.19 -4.51 3.82
C TYR A 407 18.11 -3.31 2.86
N ALA A 408 17.30 -3.43 1.82
CA ALA A 408 16.97 -2.31 0.95
C ALA A 408 15.48 -1.97 1.12
N PHE A 409 15.18 -0.73 1.45
CA PHE A 409 13.84 -0.29 1.83
C PHE A 409 13.58 1.15 1.42
N ILE A 410 12.32 1.55 1.33
CA ILE A 410 11.98 2.97 1.18
C ILE A 410 11.71 3.55 2.54
N TRP A 411 12.48 4.57 2.91
CA TRP A 411 12.12 5.38 4.05
C TRP A 411 11.08 6.41 3.63
N CYS A 412 9.80 6.06 3.70
CA CYS A 412 8.76 7.08 3.73
C CYS A 412 8.74 7.69 5.13
N ASN A 413 9.40 8.84 5.30
CA ASN A 413 9.14 9.73 6.42
C ASN A 413 7.68 10.17 6.28
N ASP A 414 6.84 9.55 7.10
CA ASP A 414 5.49 9.97 7.44
C ASP A 414 4.39 9.70 6.40
N GLY A 415 3.23 9.27 6.90
CA GLY A 415 1.94 9.16 6.18
C GLY A 415 1.41 10.50 5.65
N CYS A 416 2.27 11.50 5.48
CA CYS A 416 2.01 12.87 5.06
C CYS A 416 2.22 13.11 3.56
N ASN A 417 2.95 12.24 2.86
CA ASN A 417 3.29 12.45 1.44
C ASN A 417 2.11 12.07 0.53
N ALA A 418 1.01 12.82 0.65
CA ALA A 418 0.10 13.03 -0.45
C ALA A 418 0.86 13.85 -1.51
N ALA A 419 1.12 13.25 -2.67
CA ALA A 419 1.74 13.81 -3.87
C ALA A 419 3.28 13.66 -4.02
N GLY A 420 3.64 12.83 -5.00
CA GLY A 420 4.65 13.16 -6.02
C GLY A 420 6.12 12.90 -5.70
N ASN A 421 6.56 13.15 -4.46
CA ASN A 421 7.96 12.97 -4.07
C ASN A 421 8.10 11.70 -3.23
N LEU A 422 8.06 10.54 -3.89
CA LEU A 422 8.47 9.31 -3.22
C LEU A 422 9.97 9.44 -2.87
N PRO A 423 10.34 9.30 -1.59
CA PRO A 423 11.72 9.38 -1.17
C PRO A 423 12.55 8.33 -1.91
N ASP A 424 13.84 8.62 -2.09
CA ASP A 424 14.75 7.68 -2.71
C ASP A 424 14.84 6.38 -1.88
N LEU A 425 15.13 5.26 -2.57
CA LEU A 425 15.35 3.99 -1.89
C LEU A 425 16.54 4.17 -0.94
N GLN A 426 16.34 3.80 0.32
CA GLN A 426 17.37 3.78 1.34
C GLN A 426 17.88 2.36 1.53
N TYR A 427 18.97 2.23 2.28
CA TYR A 427 19.51 0.95 2.66
C TYR A 427 19.90 0.98 4.13
N GLY A 428 19.82 -0.18 4.75
CA GLY A 428 20.32 -0.46 6.08
C GLY A 428 21.01 -1.81 6.06
N MET A 429 21.86 -2.05 7.04
CA MET A 429 22.59 -3.31 7.16
C MET A 429 22.66 -3.72 8.62
N THR A 430 22.70 -5.04 8.83
CA THR A 430 23.08 -5.63 10.10
C THR A 430 24.24 -6.59 9.86
N TRP A 431 25.18 -6.67 10.79
CA TRP A 431 26.30 -7.58 10.69
C TRP A 431 26.70 -8.09 12.05
N GLU A 432 27.27 -9.30 12.08
CA GLU A 432 27.86 -9.90 13.27
C GLU A 432 29.38 -9.72 13.17
N ASP A 433 30.00 -9.14 14.19
CA ASP A 433 31.46 -9.02 14.24
C ASP A 433 32.13 -10.31 14.74
N ASP A 434 33.46 -10.36 14.72
CA ASP A 434 34.23 -11.53 15.17
C ASP A 434 34.02 -11.86 16.67
N SER A 435 33.42 -10.96 17.47
CA SER A 435 33.02 -11.20 18.87
C SER A 435 31.62 -11.81 19.02
N GLY A 436 30.85 -11.91 17.94
CA GLY A 436 29.45 -12.33 17.97
C GLY A 436 28.47 -11.21 18.32
N ASP A 437 28.93 -9.94 18.33
CA ASP A 437 28.07 -8.79 18.60
C ASP A 437 27.38 -8.34 17.31
N MET A 438 26.07 -8.12 17.40
CA MET A 438 25.24 -7.65 16.30
C MET A 438 25.29 -6.12 16.20
N HIS A 439 25.74 -5.62 15.06
CA HIS A 439 25.76 -4.21 14.72
C HIS A 439 24.68 -3.87 13.69
N SER A 440 24.33 -2.59 13.61
CA SER A 440 23.43 -2.10 12.57
C SER A 440 23.74 -0.68 12.12
N LEU A 441 23.45 -0.41 10.85
CA LEU A 441 23.61 0.90 10.23
C LEU A 441 22.32 1.24 9.48
N ASN A 442 21.81 2.45 9.71
CA ASN A 442 20.64 3.01 9.03
C ASN A 442 19.39 2.10 9.04
N MET A 443 19.19 1.32 10.10
CA MET A 443 18.03 0.43 10.20
C MET A 443 16.78 1.18 10.70
N PRO A 444 15.66 1.17 9.95
CA PRO A 444 14.41 1.74 10.39
C PRO A 444 13.77 0.89 11.47
N SER A 445 13.04 1.54 12.39
CA SER A 445 12.36 0.86 13.49
C SER A 445 11.23 -0.09 13.05
N PHE A 446 10.74 0.03 11.80
CA PHE A 446 9.70 -0.87 11.28
C PHE A 446 10.26 -2.19 10.75
N ILE A 447 11.58 -2.31 10.54
CA ILE A 447 12.18 -3.57 10.11
C ILE A 447 12.53 -4.37 11.38
N PRO A 448 11.86 -5.51 11.61
CA PRO A 448 12.18 -6.36 12.76
C PRO A 448 13.58 -6.95 12.59
N MET A 449 14.47 -6.68 13.54
CA MET A 449 15.86 -7.16 13.51
C MET A 449 15.98 -8.64 13.93
N THR A 450 14.94 -9.20 14.58
CA THR A 450 14.90 -10.57 15.08
C THR A 450 13.46 -11.11 15.07
N GLY A 451 13.26 -12.38 14.69
CA GLY A 451 11.99 -13.10 14.85
C GLY A 451 11.34 -13.59 13.55
N ALA A 452 10.32 -14.45 13.66
CA ALA A 452 9.59 -14.98 12.50
C ALA A 452 8.87 -13.88 11.69
N GLU A 453 8.58 -12.73 12.32
CA GLU A 453 8.00 -11.55 11.70
C GLU A 453 8.96 -10.84 10.71
N SER A 454 10.26 -11.19 10.69
CA SER A 454 11.22 -10.65 9.73
C SER A 454 11.38 -11.49 8.47
N MET A 455 10.73 -12.65 8.39
CA MET A 455 10.99 -13.62 7.33
C MET A 455 10.00 -13.46 6.17
N ALA A 456 10.50 -13.61 4.95
CA ALA A 456 9.65 -13.83 3.79
C ALA A 456 8.79 -15.08 4.01
N ASP A 457 7.50 -14.97 3.73
CA ASP A 457 6.50 -16.01 3.99
C ASP A 457 6.39 -17.05 2.86
N GLY A 458 7.16 -16.91 1.79
CA GLY A 458 7.34 -17.93 0.75
C GLY A 458 8.32 -19.01 1.13
N SER A 459 8.36 -20.07 0.32
CA SER A 459 9.42 -21.08 0.36
C SER A 459 10.67 -20.57 -0.35
N SER A 460 11.84 -20.98 0.12
CA SER A 460 13.11 -20.68 -0.56
C SER A 460 13.37 -21.75 -1.65
N LYS A 461 13.74 -21.32 -2.86
CA LYS A 461 14.18 -22.22 -3.93
C LYS A 461 15.47 -21.73 -4.56
N GLU A 462 16.29 -22.68 -5.01
CA GLU A 462 17.47 -22.40 -5.82
C GLU A 462 17.04 -21.83 -7.17
N VAL A 463 17.65 -20.70 -7.55
CA VAL A 463 17.40 -20.00 -8.80
C VAL A 463 18.66 -19.87 -9.66
N GLY A 464 19.83 -20.14 -9.08
CA GLY A 464 21.08 -20.25 -9.81
C GLY A 464 22.09 -21.06 -9.02
N THR A 465 22.93 -21.81 -9.74
CA THR A 465 24.07 -22.52 -9.16
C THR A 465 25.34 -22.13 -9.90
N GLU A 466 26.39 -21.90 -9.12
CA GLU A 466 27.75 -21.77 -9.58
C GLU A 466 28.37 -23.16 -9.61
N GLN A 467 28.89 -23.57 -10.77
CA GLN A 467 29.57 -24.85 -10.90
C GLN A 467 30.90 -24.83 -10.13
N ASP A 468 31.31 -26.01 -9.66
CA ASP A 468 32.61 -26.17 -8.98
C ASP A 468 33.75 -25.81 -9.93
N GLU A 469 34.52 -24.80 -9.55
CA GLU A 469 35.70 -24.37 -10.28
C GLU A 469 36.97 -24.80 -9.54
N PRO A 470 37.73 -25.77 -10.07
CA PRO A 470 39.02 -26.14 -9.52
C PRO A 470 40.02 -24.99 -9.66
N ASN A 471 40.61 -24.57 -8.54
CA ASN A 471 41.53 -23.43 -8.46
C ASN A 471 40.87 -22.13 -8.92
N GLY A 472 39.76 -21.78 -8.25
CA GLY A 472 39.03 -20.52 -8.43
C GLY A 472 39.84 -19.30 -7.99
N HIS A 473 39.17 -18.32 -7.35
CA HIS A 473 39.84 -17.08 -6.94
C HIS A 473 40.68 -17.27 -5.68
N ASN A 474 40.22 -18.12 -4.78
CA ASN A 474 40.86 -18.42 -3.52
C ASN A 474 42.05 -19.36 -3.70
N THR A 475 43.01 -19.25 -2.79
CA THR A 475 44.27 -20.00 -2.90
C THR A 475 44.49 -20.86 -1.66
N ALA A 476 44.81 -22.14 -1.87
CA ALA A 476 45.25 -23.03 -0.81
C ALA A 476 46.79 -23.04 -0.74
N PHE A 477 47.34 -23.11 0.46
CA PHE A 477 48.78 -23.24 0.70
C PHE A 477 49.06 -24.33 1.72
N SER A 478 50.15 -25.06 1.52
CA SER A 478 50.58 -26.07 2.46
C SER A 478 52.09 -26.19 2.57
N THR A 479 52.52 -26.71 3.71
CA THR A 479 53.92 -27.03 4.01
C THR A 479 53.93 -28.31 4.82
N ILE A 480 54.69 -29.31 4.37
CA ILE A 480 54.87 -30.57 5.08
C ILE A 480 56.26 -30.57 5.73
N LEU A 481 56.28 -30.69 7.06
CA LEU A 481 57.49 -30.95 7.82
C LEU A 481 57.66 -32.47 7.94
N GLY A 482 58.50 -33.05 7.08
CA GLY A 482 58.69 -34.51 7.02
C GLY A 482 59.59 -34.97 5.86
N PRO A 483 59.79 -36.29 5.70
CA PRO A 483 60.66 -36.87 4.67
C PRO A 483 60.18 -36.62 3.23
N TYR A 484 58.91 -36.27 3.02
CA TYR A 484 58.33 -35.97 1.71
C TYR A 484 57.63 -34.60 1.74
N PRO A 485 58.32 -33.51 1.38
CA PRO A 485 57.81 -32.14 1.58
C PRO A 485 56.82 -31.67 0.50
N THR A 486 56.26 -32.57 -0.31
CA THR A 486 55.40 -32.22 -1.46
C THR A 486 53.93 -32.52 -1.14
N ASP A 487 53.05 -31.57 -1.46
CA ASP A 487 51.60 -31.70 -1.35
C ASP A 487 50.93 -31.29 -2.65
N ILE A 488 49.86 -31.99 -3.03
CA ILE A 488 48.89 -31.48 -3.99
C ILE A 488 47.78 -30.83 -3.20
N HIS A 489 47.63 -29.52 -3.40
CA HIS A 489 46.58 -28.72 -2.80
C HIS A 489 45.83 -27.92 -3.86
N GLY A 490 44.61 -27.50 -3.52
CA GLY A 490 43.79 -26.67 -4.39
C GLY A 490 42.60 -26.10 -3.62
N ALA A 491 42.01 -25.06 -4.19
CA ALA A 491 40.79 -24.45 -3.69
C ALA A 491 39.71 -24.54 -4.78
N GLY A 492 38.66 -25.32 -4.52
CA GLY A 492 37.47 -25.35 -5.35
C GLY A 492 36.44 -24.36 -4.83
N GLU A 493 35.70 -23.71 -5.72
CA GLU A 493 34.63 -22.77 -5.37
C GLU A 493 33.33 -23.19 -6.04
N TRP A 494 32.24 -23.22 -5.28
CA TRP A 494 30.89 -23.31 -5.82
C TRP A 494 29.93 -22.50 -4.97
N GLY A 495 28.73 -22.29 -5.50
CA GLY A 495 27.74 -21.45 -4.85
C GLY A 495 26.32 -21.73 -5.30
N VAL A 496 25.38 -21.32 -4.47
CA VAL A 496 23.95 -21.43 -4.73
C VAL A 496 23.33 -20.07 -4.44
N VAL A 497 22.52 -19.60 -5.38
CA VAL A 497 21.66 -18.44 -5.19
C VAL A 497 20.24 -18.94 -5.05
N SER A 498 19.59 -18.60 -3.95
CA SER A 498 18.19 -18.92 -3.70
C SER A 498 17.35 -17.65 -3.58
N TRP A 499 16.09 -17.79 -3.98
CA TRP A 499 15.07 -16.77 -3.87
C TRP A 499 13.95 -17.26 -2.98
N GLN A 500 13.56 -16.43 -2.02
CA GLN A 500 12.39 -16.63 -1.18
C GLN A 500 11.50 -15.39 -1.30
N PRO A 501 10.38 -15.45 -2.04
CA PRO A 501 9.47 -14.30 -2.15
C PRO A 501 8.72 -14.07 -0.84
N GLY A 502 8.42 -12.81 -0.55
CA GLY A 502 7.50 -12.41 0.52
C GLY A 502 6.27 -11.73 -0.05
N THR A 503 5.12 -11.87 0.61
CA THR A 503 3.88 -11.19 0.22
C THR A 503 3.91 -9.68 0.47
N GLY A 504 4.77 -9.21 1.38
CA GLY A 504 4.81 -7.83 1.86
C GLY A 504 3.92 -7.53 3.07
N PHE A 505 3.17 -8.52 3.57
CA PHE A 505 2.35 -8.36 4.78
C PHE A 505 3.19 -8.02 6.01
N ASN A 506 4.30 -8.74 6.20
CA ASN A 506 5.29 -8.50 7.27
C ASN A 506 6.38 -7.50 6.85
N SER A 507 6.07 -6.60 5.92
CA SER A 507 7.01 -5.67 5.29
C SER A 507 8.15 -6.33 4.46
N ASN A 508 8.36 -7.64 4.50
CA ASN A 508 9.34 -8.34 3.66
C ASN A 508 8.75 -8.75 2.30
N LEU A 509 9.34 -8.29 1.20
CA LEU A 509 8.94 -8.62 -0.18
C LEU A 509 9.75 -9.75 -0.81
N GLY A 510 10.86 -10.10 -0.18
CA GLY A 510 11.66 -11.26 -0.55
C GLY A 510 13.09 -11.19 -0.06
N VAL A 511 13.67 -12.37 0.02
CA VAL A 511 15.05 -12.60 0.45
C VAL A 511 15.80 -13.25 -0.69
N VAL A 512 16.92 -12.65 -1.06
CA VAL A 512 17.94 -13.31 -1.88
C VAL A 512 19.00 -13.85 -0.95
N THR A 513 19.24 -15.16 -0.99
CA THR A 513 20.36 -15.77 -0.26
C THR A 513 21.41 -16.21 -1.26
N ILE A 514 22.63 -15.76 -1.03
CA ILE A 514 23.83 -16.13 -1.75
C ILE A 514 24.66 -16.97 -0.79
N ASN A 515 24.76 -18.26 -1.06
CA ASN A 515 25.59 -19.17 -0.28
C ASN A 515 26.77 -19.61 -1.13
N ARG A 516 27.99 -19.29 -0.70
CA ARG A 516 29.22 -19.79 -1.34
C ARG A 516 29.95 -20.74 -0.43
N THR A 517 30.53 -21.76 -1.05
CA THR A 517 31.39 -22.72 -0.38
C THR A 517 32.73 -22.80 -1.09
N THR A 518 33.80 -22.59 -0.34
CA THR A 518 35.18 -22.79 -0.78
C THR A 518 35.70 -24.08 -0.17
N ASN A 519 36.17 -25.03 -0.97
CA ASN A 519 36.69 -26.30 -0.52
C ASN A 519 38.20 -26.38 -0.71
N LEU A 520 38.91 -26.40 0.42
CA LEU A 520 40.35 -26.52 0.47
C LEU A 520 40.75 -27.99 0.51
N THR A 521 41.45 -28.47 -0.52
CA THR A 521 41.93 -29.85 -0.59
C THR A 521 43.42 -29.90 -0.31
N PHE A 522 43.83 -30.82 0.57
CA PHE A 522 45.23 -31.13 0.87
C PHE A 522 45.43 -32.64 0.86
N THR A 523 46.32 -33.16 0.02
CA THR A 523 46.45 -34.61 -0.20
C THR A 523 47.59 -35.23 0.60
N GLY A 524 48.60 -34.45 0.95
CA GLY A 524 49.87 -34.93 1.49
C GLY A 524 50.71 -35.75 0.49
N LEU A 525 50.33 -35.81 -0.79
CA LEU A 525 50.96 -36.70 -1.76
C LEU A 525 51.96 -35.97 -2.66
N ASN A 526 53.02 -36.69 -3.04
CA ASN A 526 53.94 -36.27 -4.09
C ASN A 526 53.33 -36.64 -5.45
N PRO A 527 53.15 -35.73 -6.41
CA PRO A 527 52.62 -36.06 -7.73
C PRO A 527 53.45 -37.08 -8.54
N ASN A 528 54.68 -37.39 -8.09
CA ASN A 528 55.61 -38.31 -8.75
C ASN A 528 55.73 -39.70 -8.08
N LYS A 529 54.86 -40.05 -7.13
CA LYS A 529 54.79 -41.36 -6.47
C LYS A 529 53.35 -41.76 -6.22
#